data_AF-A0A397S5Z0-F1
#
_entry.id   AF-A0A397S5Z0-F1
#
_cell.length_a   1.000
_cell.length_b   1.000
_cell.length_c   1.000
_cell.angle_alpha   90.00
_cell.angle_beta   90.00
_cell.angle_gamma   90.00
#
_symmetry.space_group_name_H-M   'P 1'
#
loop_
_entity.id
_entity.type
_entity.pdbx_description
1 polymer ?
#
loop_
_entity_poly.entity_id
_entity_poly.type
_entity_poly.pdbx_seq_one_letter_code
_entity_poly.pdbx_strand_id
1 'polypeptide(L)'
;MKLIYIKPTITPKDYSIVREILKKERGEKLAPFIYKLSKLDSLEKYLNKENINYEVYQKEIPPLFFNKNNKKISTKNKSKEQELKKAYQDFAKNQKLKKELSGKEIGKIRPALIISNNAQNEFDDQIIVAPLTSEPKEVSKERPFTVLIKVGKGNGLEKNSKILLNRVQTIDIEKRLRDYIGRASSEIVKKSQGALKIVFD
;
A
#
# COMPACT_ATOMS: atom_id res chain seq x y z
N MET A 1 5.83 17.00 -14.60
CA MET A 1 5.72 15.77 -15.43
C MET A 1 4.49 15.01 -14.99
N LYS A 2 3.72 14.44 -15.93
CA LYS A 2 2.46 13.77 -15.66
C LYS A 2 2.58 12.29 -16.00
N LEU A 3 1.94 11.44 -15.22
CA LEU A 3 1.86 10.00 -15.47
C LEU A 3 0.50 9.71 -16.12
N ILE A 4 0.48 8.87 -17.16
CA ILE A 4 -0.74 8.45 -17.84
C ILE A 4 -0.83 6.93 -17.77
N TYR A 5 -1.96 6.47 -17.26
CA TYR A 5 -2.34 5.07 -17.29
C TYR A 5 -3.41 4.87 -18.35
N ILE A 6 -3.10 4.11 -19.40
CA ILE A 6 -4.08 3.72 -20.42
C ILE A 6 -4.82 2.49 -19.88
N LYS A 7 -6.12 2.62 -19.59
CA LYS A 7 -6.90 1.47 -19.13
C LYS A 7 -6.95 0.44 -20.26
N PRO A 8 -6.74 -0.86 -19.97
CA PRO A 8 -6.82 -1.90 -21.00
C PRO A 8 -8.28 -2.16 -21.38
N THR A 9 -8.90 -1.25 -22.10
CA THR A 9 -10.17 -1.48 -22.80
C THR A 9 -9.86 -1.75 -24.25
N ILE A 10 -9.72 -3.04 -24.59
CA ILE A 10 -9.37 -3.56 -25.92
C ILE A 10 -7.99 -3.04 -26.36
N THR A 11 -7.01 -3.95 -26.44
CA THR A 11 -5.62 -3.66 -26.86
C THR A 11 -5.58 -2.55 -27.92
N PRO A 12 -4.86 -1.43 -27.69
CA PRO A 12 -4.67 -0.42 -28.73
C PRO A 12 -4.13 -1.13 -29.97
N LYS A 13 -4.89 -1.11 -31.08
CA LYS A 13 -4.55 -1.88 -32.28
C LYS A 13 -3.18 -1.51 -32.83
N ASP A 14 -2.67 -0.32 -32.52
CA ASP A 14 -1.34 0.13 -32.92
C ASP A 14 -0.54 0.78 -31.77
N TYR A 15 0.28 -0.04 -31.10
CA TYR A 15 1.30 0.42 -30.14
C TYR A 15 2.36 1.35 -30.77
N SER A 16 2.51 1.29 -32.09
CA SER A 16 3.51 2.06 -32.85
C SER A 16 3.26 3.56 -32.76
N ILE A 17 2.01 4.01 -32.87
CA ILE A 17 1.64 5.43 -32.83
C ILE A 17 1.89 6.01 -31.44
N VAL A 18 1.50 5.29 -30.38
CA VAL A 18 1.77 5.70 -28.99
C VAL A 18 3.29 5.85 -28.77
N ARG A 19 4.09 4.94 -29.32
CA ARG A 19 5.56 5.00 -29.22
C ARG A 19 6.17 6.17 -29.97
N GLU A 20 5.61 6.57 -31.12
CA GLU A 20 6.04 7.76 -31.86
C GLU A 20 5.72 9.05 -31.10
N ILE A 21 4.53 9.15 -30.51
CA ILE A 21 4.13 10.30 -29.69
C ILE A 21 5.05 10.42 -28.48
N LEU A 22 5.36 9.31 -27.80
CA LEU A 22 6.30 9.29 -26.67
C LEU A 22 7.70 9.76 -27.08
N LYS A 23 8.22 9.32 -28.23
CA LYS A 23 9.51 9.79 -28.75
C LYS A 23 9.51 11.30 -29.01
N LYS A 24 8.42 11.83 -29.60
CA LYS A 24 8.27 13.25 -29.91
C LYS A 24 8.19 14.12 -28.65
N GLU A 25 7.53 13.64 -27.60
CA GLU A 25 7.28 14.40 -26.36
C GLU A 25 8.31 14.14 -25.25
N ARG A 26 9.43 13.46 -25.58
CA ARG A 26 10.46 12.98 -24.63
C ARG A 26 9.83 12.22 -23.44
N GLY A 27 8.80 11.43 -23.73
CA GLY A 27 8.14 10.57 -22.78
C GLY A 27 8.85 9.24 -22.59
N GLU A 28 8.67 8.63 -21.43
CA GLU A 28 9.26 7.35 -21.05
C GLU A 28 8.15 6.34 -20.75
N LYS A 29 8.32 5.09 -21.21
CA LYS A 29 7.45 3.99 -20.81
C LYS A 29 7.97 3.41 -19.49
N LEU A 30 7.16 3.47 -18.44
CA LEU A 30 7.55 2.93 -17.12
C LEU A 30 7.13 1.47 -16.96
N ALA A 31 5.95 1.12 -17.47
CA ALA A 31 5.38 -0.23 -17.36
C ALA A 31 4.37 -0.48 -18.50
N PRO A 32 3.82 -1.70 -18.67
CA PRO A 32 2.71 -1.92 -19.59
C PRO A 32 1.57 -0.94 -19.33
N PHE A 33 1.17 -0.20 -20.37
CA PHE A 33 0.12 0.82 -20.31
C PHE A 33 0.37 2.04 -19.41
N ILE A 34 1.56 2.17 -18.79
CA ILE A 34 1.93 3.31 -17.95
C ILE A 34 3.05 4.09 -18.62
N TYR A 35 2.79 5.37 -18.86
CA TYR A 35 3.68 6.27 -19.57
C TYR A 35 3.90 7.56 -18.78
N LYS A 36 5.12 8.08 -18.81
CA LYS A 36 5.53 9.33 -18.18
C LYS A 36 5.80 10.36 -19.27
N LEU A 37 5.03 11.45 -19.29
CA LEU A 37 5.17 12.48 -20.31
C LEU A 37 5.38 13.88 -19.71
N SER A 38 6.11 14.71 -20.45
CA SER A 38 6.37 16.11 -20.11
C SER A 38 5.24 17.03 -20.58
N LYS A 39 4.68 16.75 -21.77
CA LYS A 39 3.52 17.39 -22.39
C LYS A 39 2.46 16.34 -22.69
N LEU A 40 1.19 16.72 -22.62
CA LEU A 40 0.09 15.76 -22.69
C LEU A 40 -0.80 15.92 -23.92
N ASP A 41 -0.82 17.12 -24.51
CA ASP A 41 -1.79 17.55 -25.50
C ASP A 41 -1.88 16.63 -26.73
N SER A 42 -0.75 16.11 -27.23
CA SER A 42 -0.76 15.26 -28.44
C SER A 42 -1.29 13.86 -28.15
N LEU A 43 -0.94 13.30 -26.98
CA LEU A 43 -1.39 11.98 -26.57
C LEU A 43 -2.86 12.01 -26.16
N GLU A 44 -3.28 13.03 -25.43
CA GLU A 44 -4.69 13.26 -25.07
C GLU A 44 -5.58 13.35 -26.31
N LYS A 45 -5.15 14.10 -27.33
CA LYS A 45 -5.86 14.22 -28.61
C LYS A 45 -6.03 12.87 -29.31
N TYR A 46 -4.98 12.04 -29.31
CA TYR A 46 -5.03 10.70 -29.91
C TYR A 46 -5.97 9.77 -29.13
N LEU A 47 -5.83 9.71 -27.80
CA LEU A 47 -6.63 8.83 -26.95
C LEU A 47 -8.12 9.17 -27.04
N ASN A 48 -8.47 10.46 -27.07
CA ASN A 48 -9.84 10.92 -27.26
C ASN A 48 -10.38 10.61 -28.66
N LYS A 49 -9.55 10.76 -29.71
CA LYS A 49 -9.96 10.42 -31.08
C LYS A 49 -10.29 8.93 -31.23
N GLU A 50 -9.49 8.06 -30.61
CA GLU A 50 -9.63 6.61 -30.71
C GLU A 50 -10.59 6.03 -29.65
N ASN A 51 -11.29 6.87 -28.87
CA ASN A 51 -12.17 6.47 -27.76
C ASN A 51 -11.48 5.50 -26.76
N ILE A 52 -10.21 5.74 -26.47
CA ILE A 52 -9.43 4.93 -25.53
C ILE A 52 -9.56 5.50 -24.12
N ASN A 53 -9.95 4.68 -23.15
CA ASN A 53 -10.03 5.10 -21.75
C ASN A 53 -8.63 5.25 -21.13
N TYR A 54 -8.39 6.36 -20.44
CA TYR A 54 -7.13 6.64 -19.74
C TYR A 54 -7.35 7.44 -18.46
N GLU A 55 -6.36 7.43 -17.57
CA GLU A 55 -6.28 8.23 -16.34
C GLU A 55 -4.98 9.03 -16.32
N VAL A 56 -5.07 10.31 -15.94
CA VAL A 56 -3.90 11.20 -15.77
C VAL A 56 -3.62 11.38 -14.29
N TYR A 57 -2.45 10.93 -13.87
CA TYR A 57 -1.94 11.07 -12.51
C TYR A 57 -1.01 12.30 -12.45
N GLN A 58 -1.40 13.28 -11.63
CA GLN A 58 -0.54 14.38 -11.22
C GLN A 58 -0.22 14.21 -9.74
N LYS A 59 1.08 14.20 -9.40
CA LYS A 59 1.51 14.21 -8.00
C LYS A 59 1.23 15.61 -7.45
N GLU A 60 0.13 15.78 -6.74
CA GLU A 60 -0.02 16.92 -5.85
C GLU A 60 1.04 16.78 -4.75
N ILE A 61 1.94 17.75 -4.65
CA ILE A 61 2.92 17.81 -3.56
C ILE A 61 2.16 18.39 -2.37
N PRO A 62 1.94 17.66 -1.26
CA PRO A 62 1.39 18.26 -0.06
C PRO A 62 2.39 19.28 0.50
N PRO A 63 1.97 20.45 0.99
CA PRO A 63 2.89 21.45 1.52
C PRO A 63 3.68 20.89 2.71
N LEU A 64 5.00 20.94 2.60
CA LEU A 64 5.97 20.59 3.63
C LEU A 64 5.87 21.59 4.80
N PHE A 65 5.49 21.12 5.99
CA PHE A 65 5.62 21.90 7.22
C PHE A 65 7.07 21.88 7.72
N PHE A 66 7.79 22.98 7.53
CA PHE A 66 9.04 23.29 8.24
C PHE A 66 8.73 24.12 9.47
N ASN A 67 9.30 23.76 10.63
CA ASN A 67 9.35 24.67 11.77
C ASN A 67 10.81 24.96 12.17
N LYS A 68 11.20 26.22 11.99
CA LYS A 68 12.41 26.84 12.53
C LYS A 68 12.12 27.17 14.01
N ASN A 69 13.08 26.94 14.92
CA ASN A 69 13.55 27.92 15.91
C ASN A 69 14.55 27.34 16.94
N ASN A 70 15.82 27.71 16.72
CA ASN A 70 16.92 28.12 17.60
C ASN A 70 16.99 27.85 19.14
N LYS A 71 18.17 27.31 19.49
CA LYS A 71 19.19 27.73 20.48
C LYS A 71 19.11 27.39 21.99
N LYS A 72 20.31 26.98 22.45
CA LYS A 72 20.87 26.66 23.79
C LYS A 72 20.46 27.62 24.93
N ILE A 73 20.35 27.08 26.16
CA ILE A 73 20.92 27.64 27.41
C ILE A 73 21.07 26.52 28.47
N SER A 74 22.28 26.44 29.03
CA SER A 74 22.73 25.57 30.12
C SER A 74 22.79 26.34 31.44
N THR A 75 22.07 25.89 32.48
CA THR A 75 22.28 26.11 33.94
C THR A 75 21.03 25.70 34.77
N LYS A 76 20.56 24.45 34.70
CA LYS A 76 19.35 24.01 35.46
C LYS A 76 19.36 22.53 35.90
N ASN A 77 20.54 21.96 36.19
CA ASN A 77 20.75 20.51 36.07
C ASN A 77 20.25 19.62 37.23
N LYS A 78 19.86 20.12 38.41
CA LYS A 78 19.28 19.23 39.47
C LYS A 78 17.76 19.12 39.44
N SER A 79 17.05 20.22 39.15
CA SER A 79 15.59 20.19 39.01
C SER A 79 15.16 19.56 37.68
N LYS A 80 15.93 19.78 36.59
CA LYS A 80 15.69 19.11 35.30
C LYS A 80 15.85 17.60 35.40
N GLU A 81 16.78 17.08 36.20
CA GLU A 81 16.94 15.62 36.32
C GLU A 81 15.76 14.96 37.04
N GLN A 82 15.17 15.67 38.02
CA GLN A 82 13.92 15.24 38.67
C GLN A 82 12.71 15.37 37.75
N GLU A 83 12.59 16.45 36.99
CA GLU A 83 11.58 16.58 35.93
C GLU A 83 11.76 15.52 34.84
N LEU A 84 12.99 15.17 34.47
CA LEU A 84 13.30 14.17 33.46
C LEU A 84 12.99 12.77 33.99
N LYS A 85 13.33 12.45 35.25
CA LYS A 85 12.95 11.18 35.90
C LYS A 85 11.44 11.05 36.02
N LYS A 86 10.74 12.13 36.38
CA LYS A 86 9.27 12.17 36.44
C LYS A 86 8.66 12.04 35.05
N ALA A 87 9.20 12.72 34.05
CA ALA A 87 8.81 12.59 32.64
C ALA A 87 9.11 11.18 32.09
N TYR A 88 10.21 10.53 32.48
CA TYR A 88 10.52 9.14 32.11
C TYR A 88 9.58 8.16 32.80
N GLN A 89 9.25 8.38 34.07
CA GLN A 89 8.26 7.56 34.78
C GLN A 89 6.85 7.77 34.22
N ASP A 90 6.47 8.99 33.90
CA ASP A 90 5.21 9.33 33.24
C ASP A 90 5.17 8.83 31.81
N PHE A 91 6.31 8.82 31.09
CA PHE A 91 6.44 8.20 29.77
C PHE A 91 6.38 6.67 29.85
N ALA A 92 6.93 6.05 30.90
CA ALA A 92 6.82 4.63 31.16
C ALA A 92 5.41 4.22 31.58
N LYS A 93 4.73 5.03 32.41
CA LYS A 93 3.32 4.88 32.78
C LYS A 93 2.43 5.08 31.57
N ASN A 94 2.69 6.10 30.75
CA ASN A 94 2.00 6.34 29.49
C ASN A 94 2.34 5.29 28.43
N GLN A 95 3.50 4.64 28.46
CA GLN A 95 3.82 3.48 27.61
C GLN A 95 3.11 2.23 28.07
N LYS A 96 3.03 1.98 29.38
CA LYS A 96 2.24 0.87 29.94
C LYS A 96 0.76 1.08 29.65
N LEU A 97 0.27 2.31 29.80
CA LEU A 97 -1.07 2.72 29.39
C LEU A 97 -1.22 2.67 27.86
N LYS A 98 -0.22 3.05 27.05
CA LYS A 98 -0.21 2.85 25.59
C LYS A 98 -0.18 1.39 25.20
N LYS A 99 0.39 0.50 26.02
CA LYS A 99 0.45 -0.95 25.80
C LYS A 99 -0.88 -1.62 26.17
N GLU A 100 -1.63 -1.02 27.08
CA GLU A 100 -3.00 -1.42 27.44
C GLU A 100 -4.07 -0.78 26.52
N LEU A 101 -3.87 0.48 26.10
CA LEU A 101 -4.68 1.23 25.11
C LEU A 101 -4.35 0.82 23.68
N SER A 102 -3.15 0.31 23.44
CA SER A 102 -2.89 -0.51 22.28
C SER A 102 -3.61 -1.82 22.48
N GLY A 103 -4.79 -1.93 21.89
CA GLY A 103 -5.49 -3.19 21.79
C GLY A 103 -4.56 -4.29 21.25
N LYS A 104 -5.05 -5.53 21.30
CA LYS A 104 -4.44 -6.81 20.84
C LYS A 104 -3.70 -6.78 19.47
N GLU A 105 -3.66 -5.65 18.79
CA GLU A 105 -3.15 -5.35 17.47
C GLU A 105 -1.75 -4.69 17.45
N ILE A 106 -1.30 -3.95 18.47
CA ILE A 106 0.07 -3.39 18.44
C ILE A 106 1.08 -4.48 18.78
N GLY A 107 1.93 -4.82 17.81
CA GLY A 107 3.10 -5.67 18.01
C GLY A 107 2.97 -7.14 17.60
N LYS A 108 1.83 -7.56 17.01
CA LYS A 108 1.73 -8.91 16.44
C LYS A 108 2.14 -8.90 14.97
N ILE A 109 3.20 -9.63 14.65
CA ILE A 109 3.55 -10.00 13.28
C ILE A 109 2.45 -10.92 12.78
N ARG A 110 1.89 -10.64 11.61
CA ARG A 110 0.82 -11.45 11.03
C ARG A 110 1.13 -11.71 9.55
N PRO A 111 0.80 -12.91 9.04
CA PRO A 111 0.74 -13.13 7.61
C PRO A 111 -0.21 -12.12 6.95
N ALA A 112 0.14 -11.68 5.75
CA ALA A 112 -0.69 -10.81 4.93
C ALA A 112 -0.60 -11.26 3.46
N LEU A 113 -1.70 -11.13 2.73
CA LEU A 113 -1.73 -11.35 1.29
C LEU A 113 -1.37 -10.03 0.61
N ILE A 114 -0.31 -10.02 -0.20
CA ILE A 114 -0.01 -8.89 -1.09
C ILE A 114 -1.09 -8.84 -2.17
N ILE A 115 -1.73 -7.68 -2.33
CA ILE A 115 -2.79 -7.47 -3.32
C ILE A 115 -2.44 -6.40 -4.36
N SER A 116 -1.43 -5.57 -4.09
CA SER A 116 -0.86 -4.66 -5.11
C SER A 116 -0.19 -5.45 -6.23
N ASN A 117 -0.24 -4.87 -7.44
CA ASN A 117 0.36 -5.48 -8.62
C ASN A 117 1.90 -5.38 -8.60
N ASN A 118 2.56 -6.21 -9.40
CA ASN A 118 4.03 -6.27 -9.44
C ASN A 118 4.68 -4.95 -9.88
N ALA A 119 4.06 -4.18 -10.78
CA ALA A 119 4.63 -2.92 -11.23
C ALA A 119 4.67 -1.89 -10.09
N GLN A 120 3.61 -1.78 -9.30
CA GLN A 120 3.63 -0.96 -8.09
C GLN A 120 4.71 -1.44 -7.12
N ASN A 121 4.78 -2.75 -6.87
CA ASN A 121 5.72 -3.32 -5.92
C ASN A 121 7.19 -3.16 -6.34
N GLU A 122 7.47 -2.94 -7.62
CA GLU A 122 8.82 -2.72 -8.17
C GLU A 122 9.29 -1.27 -8.02
N PHE A 123 8.36 -0.31 -8.13
CA PHE A 123 8.70 1.12 -8.19
C PHE A 123 8.38 1.92 -6.93
N ASP A 124 7.62 1.35 -5.99
CA ASP A 124 7.13 2.04 -4.81
C ASP A 124 7.71 1.43 -3.53
N ASP A 125 8.10 2.26 -2.56
CA ASP A 125 8.61 1.79 -1.25
C ASP A 125 7.47 1.23 -0.37
N GLN A 126 6.24 1.23 -0.89
CA GLN A 126 5.03 0.83 -0.22
C GLN A 126 4.24 -0.20 -1.04
N ILE A 127 3.67 -1.18 -0.33
CA ILE A 127 2.85 -2.25 -0.92
C ILE A 127 1.48 -2.30 -0.27
N ILE A 128 0.48 -2.76 -1.01
CA ILE A 128 -0.88 -2.92 -0.52
C ILE A 128 -1.09 -4.37 -0.13
N VAL A 129 -1.51 -4.59 1.11
CA VAL A 129 -1.72 -5.92 1.68
C VAL A 129 -3.09 -6.06 2.34
N ALA A 130 -3.62 -7.28 2.37
CA ALA A 130 -4.76 -7.66 3.18
C ALA A 130 -4.29 -8.61 4.31
N PRO A 131 -4.50 -8.26 5.59
CA PRO A 131 -4.04 -9.08 6.70
C PRO A 131 -4.82 -10.40 6.81
N LEU A 132 -4.15 -11.44 7.32
CA LEU A 132 -4.79 -12.70 7.66
C LEU A 132 -5.05 -12.77 9.18
N THR A 133 -6.10 -13.52 9.55
CA THR A 133 -6.38 -13.91 10.93
C THR A 133 -6.67 -15.39 11.02
N SER A 134 -6.10 -16.04 12.04
CA SER A 134 -6.45 -17.42 12.42
C SER A 134 -7.35 -17.45 13.66
N GLU A 135 -7.96 -16.32 14.04
CA GLU A 135 -8.85 -16.24 15.19
C GLU A 135 -10.11 -17.09 14.91
N PRO A 136 -10.45 -18.08 15.75
CA PRO A 136 -11.54 -19.02 15.47
C PRO A 136 -12.87 -18.35 15.13
N LYS A 137 -13.20 -17.24 15.81
CA LYS A 137 -14.44 -16.46 15.58
C LYS A 137 -14.49 -15.80 14.21
N GLU A 138 -13.35 -15.33 13.70
CA GLU A 138 -13.27 -14.72 12.37
C GLU A 138 -13.20 -15.80 11.28
N VAL A 139 -12.54 -16.92 11.55
CA VAL A 139 -12.45 -18.05 10.61
C VAL A 139 -13.83 -18.69 10.37
N SER A 140 -14.61 -18.90 11.43
CA SER A 140 -15.93 -19.53 11.34
C SER A 140 -17.01 -18.62 10.74
N LYS A 141 -16.84 -17.30 10.82
CA LYS A 141 -17.83 -16.34 10.30
C LYS A 141 -17.67 -16.16 8.80
N GLU A 142 -18.72 -16.44 8.04
CA GLU A 142 -18.76 -16.16 6.61
C GLU A 142 -19.20 -14.72 6.33
N ARG A 143 -18.42 -14.02 5.51
CA ARG A 143 -18.62 -12.63 5.13
C ARG A 143 -18.18 -12.45 3.67
N PRO A 144 -18.91 -11.69 2.86
CA PRO A 144 -18.62 -11.54 1.43
C PRO A 144 -17.29 -10.84 1.14
N PHE A 145 -16.80 -10.04 2.08
CA PHE A 145 -15.52 -9.32 2.02
C PHE A 145 -14.35 -10.10 2.68
N THR A 146 -14.49 -11.40 2.88
CA THR A 146 -13.45 -12.26 3.48
C THR A 146 -13.30 -13.55 2.70
N VAL A 147 -12.08 -14.09 2.67
CA VAL A 147 -11.79 -15.35 1.97
C VAL A 147 -11.11 -16.33 2.91
N LEU A 148 -11.66 -17.54 3.03
CA LEU A 148 -11.04 -18.62 3.79
C LEU A 148 -9.85 -19.19 3.00
N ILE A 149 -8.68 -19.28 3.64
CA ILE A 149 -7.51 -19.98 3.13
C ILE A 149 -7.17 -21.13 4.09
N LYS A 150 -7.26 -22.36 3.58
CA LYS A 150 -6.89 -23.56 4.33
C LYS A 150 -5.38 -23.77 4.29
N VAL A 151 -4.84 -24.44 5.30
CA VAL A 151 -3.45 -24.92 5.26
C VAL A 151 -3.27 -25.83 4.05
N GLY A 152 -2.19 -25.63 3.29
CA GLY A 152 -1.95 -26.37 2.06
C GLY A 152 -0.51 -26.24 1.60
N LYS A 153 -0.11 -27.12 0.67
CA LYS A 153 1.26 -27.16 0.17
C LYS A 153 1.61 -25.83 -0.52
N GLY A 154 2.66 -25.16 -0.03
CA GLY A 154 3.22 -23.95 -0.64
C GLY A 154 2.63 -22.62 -0.19
N ASN A 155 1.62 -22.59 0.69
CA ASN A 155 1.10 -21.32 1.23
C ASN A 155 1.73 -20.87 2.55
N GLY A 156 2.50 -21.74 3.22
CA GLY A 156 3.28 -21.40 4.41
C GLY A 156 2.47 -21.14 5.67
N LEU A 157 1.17 -21.47 5.69
CA LEU A 157 0.31 -21.24 6.84
C LEU A 157 0.36 -22.44 7.81
N GLU A 158 0.54 -22.15 9.10
CA GLU A 158 0.43 -23.16 10.17
C GLU A 158 -1.02 -23.52 10.51
N LYS A 159 -1.96 -22.59 10.25
CA LYS A 159 -3.38 -22.72 10.62
C LYS A 159 -4.28 -22.18 9.52
N ASN A 160 -5.48 -22.76 9.43
CA ASN A 160 -6.54 -22.22 8.59
C ASN A 160 -6.78 -20.76 8.99
N SER A 161 -6.82 -19.89 8.00
CA SER A 161 -6.86 -18.46 8.21
C SER A 161 -7.92 -17.82 7.32
N LYS A 162 -8.37 -16.63 7.70
CA LYS A 162 -9.25 -15.79 6.89
C LYS A 162 -8.46 -14.58 6.41
N ILE A 163 -8.52 -14.29 5.11
CA ILE A 163 -8.01 -13.06 4.52
C ILE A 163 -9.08 -11.99 4.70
N LEU A 164 -8.71 -10.84 5.26
CA LEU A 164 -9.62 -9.76 5.63
C LEU A 164 -9.55 -8.63 4.60
N LEU A 165 -10.32 -8.74 3.50
CA LEU A 165 -10.24 -7.79 2.38
C LEU A 165 -10.89 -6.44 2.71
N ASN A 166 -11.69 -6.36 3.76
CA ASN A 166 -12.21 -5.09 4.29
C ASN A 166 -11.20 -4.34 5.18
N ARG A 167 -10.02 -4.91 5.42
CA ARG A 167 -8.95 -4.32 6.25
C ARG A 167 -7.66 -4.14 5.45
N VAL A 168 -7.80 -3.84 4.17
CA VAL A 168 -6.68 -3.53 3.29
C VAL A 168 -5.89 -2.36 3.85
N GLN A 169 -4.57 -2.47 3.81
CA GLN A 169 -3.66 -1.44 4.28
C GLN A 169 -2.45 -1.34 3.36
N THR A 170 -1.95 -0.11 3.22
CA THR A 170 -0.65 0.15 2.61
C THR A 170 0.42 0.06 3.69
N ILE A 171 1.50 -0.67 3.43
CA ILE A 171 2.63 -0.82 4.36
C ILE A 171 3.94 -0.49 3.66
N ASP A 172 4.89 0.04 4.43
CA ASP A 172 6.27 0.28 4.00
C ASP A 172 7.02 -1.07 3.90
N ILE A 173 7.65 -1.33 2.74
CA ILE A 173 8.32 -2.61 2.45
C ILE A 173 9.44 -2.84 3.45
N GLU A 174 10.37 -1.89 3.61
CA GLU A 174 11.56 -2.04 4.44
C GLU A 174 11.23 -2.16 5.94
N LYS A 175 10.24 -1.40 6.41
CA LYS A 175 9.90 -1.34 7.84
C LYS A 175 8.94 -2.42 8.29
N ARG A 176 8.09 -2.94 7.41
CA ARG A 176 6.95 -3.80 7.80
C ARG A 176 6.93 -5.17 7.13
N LEU A 177 7.44 -5.31 5.91
CA LEU A 177 7.54 -6.62 5.28
C LEU A 177 8.68 -7.42 5.92
N ARG A 178 8.45 -8.72 6.09
CA ARG A 178 9.41 -9.63 6.73
C ARG A 178 9.61 -10.84 5.82
N ASP A 179 9.52 -12.03 6.38
CA ASP A 179 9.75 -13.27 5.66
C ASP A 179 8.62 -13.58 4.68
N TYR A 180 9.01 -14.03 3.49
CA TYR A 180 8.10 -14.67 2.57
C TYR A 180 7.78 -16.09 3.07
N ILE A 181 6.51 -16.35 3.34
CA ILE A 181 6.07 -17.66 3.85
C ILE A 181 5.51 -18.58 2.76
N GLY A 182 4.97 -18.03 1.67
CA GLY A 182 4.36 -18.83 0.61
C GLY A 182 3.41 -18.04 -0.29
N ARG A 183 2.68 -18.80 -1.13
CA ARG A 183 1.79 -18.25 -2.17
C ARG A 183 0.36 -18.77 -2.03
N ALA A 184 -0.60 -17.87 -2.25
CA ALA A 184 -2.01 -18.24 -2.39
C ALA A 184 -2.26 -18.88 -3.78
N SER A 185 -3.14 -19.88 -3.83
CA SER A 185 -3.54 -20.49 -5.11
C SER A 185 -4.26 -19.49 -6.01
N SER A 186 -4.28 -19.75 -7.32
CA SER A 186 -4.99 -18.91 -8.30
C SER A 186 -6.48 -18.77 -7.97
N GLU A 187 -7.10 -19.82 -7.42
CA GLU A 187 -8.49 -19.80 -6.96
C GLU A 187 -8.70 -18.82 -5.80
N ILE A 188 -7.81 -18.83 -4.80
CA ILE A 188 -7.86 -17.89 -3.68
C ILE A 188 -7.65 -16.46 -4.17
N VAL A 189 -6.72 -16.24 -5.10
CA VAL A 189 -6.50 -14.92 -5.69
C VAL A 189 -7.76 -14.40 -6.40
N LYS A 190 -8.43 -15.24 -7.21
CA LYS A 190 -9.69 -14.87 -7.88
C LYS A 190 -10.81 -14.56 -6.88
N LYS A 191 -10.96 -15.37 -5.83
CA LYS A 191 -11.93 -15.11 -4.75
C LYS A 191 -11.64 -13.79 -4.03
N SER A 192 -10.37 -13.50 -3.74
CA SER A 192 -9.95 -12.24 -3.13
C SER A 192 -10.25 -11.03 -4.03
N GLN A 193 -10.03 -11.15 -5.34
CA GLN A 193 -10.41 -10.10 -6.29
C GLN A 193 -11.92 -9.84 -6.30
N GLY A 194 -12.74 -10.89 -6.27
CA GLY A 194 -14.20 -10.75 -6.16
C GLY A 194 -14.62 -10.08 -4.85
N ALA A 195 -14.04 -10.49 -3.73
CA ALA A 195 -14.28 -9.89 -2.43
C ALA A 195 -13.84 -8.41 -2.36
N LEU A 196 -12.73 -8.05 -3.02
CA LEU A 196 -12.26 -6.66 -3.10
C LEU A 196 -13.24 -5.76 -3.87
N LYS A 197 -13.85 -6.27 -4.94
CA LYS A 197 -14.91 -5.53 -5.64
C LYS A 197 -16.05 -5.18 -4.69
N ILE A 198 -16.55 -6.16 -3.92
CA ILE A 198 -17.60 -5.92 -2.91
C ILE A 198 -17.19 -4.89 -1.84
N VAL A 199 -15.90 -4.76 -1.53
CA VAL A 199 -15.40 -3.78 -0.56
C VAL A 199 -15.36 -2.35 -1.11
N PHE A 200 -15.16 -2.19 -2.42
CA PHE A 200 -14.88 -0.91 -3.08
C PHE A 200 -15.94 -0.46 -4.10
N ASP A 201 -16.87 -1.34 -4.49
CA ASP A 201 -18.08 -1.04 -5.26
C ASP A 201 -19.09 -0.26 -4.37
#